data_AF-A0AAF0V4Q9-F1
#
_entry.id   AF-A0AAF0V4Q9-F1
#
_cell.length_a   1.000
_cell.length_b   1.000
_cell.length_c   1.000
_cell.angle_alpha   90.00
_cell.angle_beta   90.00
_cell.angle_gamma   90.00
#
_symmetry.space_group_name_H-M   'P 1'
#
loop_
_entity.id
_entity.type
_entity.pdbx_description
1 polymer ?
#
loop_
_entity_poly.entity_id
_entity_poly.type
_entity_poly.pdbx_seq_one_letter_code
_entity_poly.pdbx_strand_id
1 'polypeptide(L)'
;MANENYKTLDSVTVADVEALGIHTELAGKLHGELNRIVRNYGSATPQTWYHISKELLTPSLPFSFHQMMYYGCYKDFGPDPPAWLPDPKTARLTNIGQLLERREKEFLGSKYEDPISSFSDFQRFSVSDQEVFWKTILEEMNISFSVPPECILRESPSHPGGQWLPGARVNPAKNCLSLRKRTLSDVAIIWRSEGNDEAPVEKMTCQELRESVWEVAYALESLGLEKGSAIAIDMPMDVNSVVIYLAIVLAGYVVVSIADSFAPSEISTRLILSKAKAIFTQDFIPRGEKKIPLYSRVVEAHSPMAIVIPNRASSLSIELRDGDISWPDFLDRVKDSKGLEFVAVEQPIDAFTNILFSSGTTGVVEVKLMSNSFMPICILVFV
;
A
#
# COMPACT_ATOMS: atom_id res chain seq x y z
N MET A 1 -25.59 13.42 -22.38
CA MET A 1 -26.02 14.04 -23.66
C MET A 1 -25.29 13.50 -24.90
N ALA A 2 -24.30 12.61 -24.80
CA ALA A 2 -23.65 11.99 -25.98
C ALA A 2 -24.39 10.75 -26.55
N ASN A 3 -25.17 10.04 -25.72
CA ASN A 3 -25.77 8.75 -26.07
C ASN A 3 -27.00 8.82 -27.00
N GLU A 4 -27.68 9.98 -27.08
CA GLU A 4 -28.98 10.10 -27.79
C GLU A 4 -28.87 9.94 -29.32
N ASN A 5 -27.70 10.24 -29.89
CA ASN A 5 -27.49 10.23 -31.35
C ASN A 5 -27.06 8.86 -31.91
N TYR A 6 -26.85 7.85 -31.07
CA TYR A 6 -26.36 6.54 -31.50
C TYR A 6 -27.50 5.50 -31.57
N LYS A 7 -27.45 4.63 -32.58
CA LYS A 7 -28.37 3.50 -32.74
C LYS A 7 -27.98 2.38 -31.77
N THR A 8 -28.96 1.56 -31.34
CA THR A 8 -28.63 0.29 -30.68
C THR A 8 -27.86 -0.60 -31.65
N LEU A 9 -27.02 -1.51 -31.15
CA LEU A 9 -26.17 -2.34 -32.02
C LEU A 9 -26.95 -3.20 -33.01
N ASP A 10 -28.14 -3.67 -32.63
CA ASP A 10 -29.04 -4.45 -33.49
C ASP A 10 -29.70 -3.63 -34.61
N SER A 11 -29.66 -2.31 -34.51
CA SER A 11 -30.19 -1.38 -35.51
C SER A 11 -29.12 -0.76 -36.41
N VAL A 12 -27.83 -1.07 -36.19
CA VAL A 12 -26.73 -0.61 -37.03
C VAL A 12 -26.76 -1.36 -38.37
N THR A 13 -26.73 -0.63 -39.49
CA THR A 13 -26.72 -1.19 -40.83
C THR A 13 -25.35 -1.04 -41.51
N VAL A 14 -25.09 -1.76 -42.61
CA VAL A 14 -23.88 -1.58 -43.42
C VAL A 14 -23.71 -0.13 -43.88
N ALA A 15 -24.80 0.52 -44.29
CA ALA A 15 -24.79 1.91 -44.73
C ALA A 15 -24.36 2.88 -43.60
N ASP A 16 -24.71 2.59 -42.35
CA ASP A 16 -24.26 3.38 -41.20
C ASP A 16 -22.74 3.25 -40.99
N VAL A 17 -22.18 2.06 -41.22
CA VAL A 17 -20.73 1.82 -41.13
C VAL A 17 -19.99 2.51 -42.28
N GLU A 18 -20.53 2.46 -43.50
CA GLU A 18 -19.97 3.16 -44.68
C GLU A 18 -19.96 4.68 -44.50
N ALA A 19 -21.01 5.23 -43.87
CA ALA A 19 -21.11 6.67 -43.59
C ALA A 19 -19.98 7.20 -42.69
N LEU A 20 -19.25 6.33 -41.98
CA LEU A 20 -18.08 6.67 -41.17
C LEU A 20 -16.77 6.69 -41.97
N GLY A 21 -16.83 6.51 -43.30
CA GLY A 21 -15.66 6.51 -44.18
C GLY A 21 -14.98 5.14 -44.33
N ILE A 22 -15.67 4.06 -43.96
CA ILE A 22 -15.17 2.68 -44.10
C ILE A 22 -15.61 2.14 -45.47
N HIS A 23 -14.67 1.57 -46.24
CA HIS A 23 -14.97 0.99 -47.56
C HIS A 23 -15.98 -0.17 -47.49
N THR A 24 -16.87 -0.26 -48.48
CA THR A 24 -18.00 -1.21 -48.56
C THR A 24 -17.66 -2.66 -48.22
N GLU A 25 -16.55 -3.19 -48.73
CA GLU A 25 -16.16 -4.59 -48.45
C GLU A 25 -15.82 -4.79 -46.95
N LEU A 26 -15.10 -3.84 -46.36
CA LEU A 26 -14.74 -3.88 -44.93
C LEU A 26 -15.97 -3.59 -44.05
N ALA A 27 -16.82 -2.65 -44.46
CA ALA A 27 -18.08 -2.34 -43.77
C ALA A 27 -19.00 -3.56 -43.70
N GLY A 28 -19.14 -4.31 -44.80
CA GLY A 28 -19.89 -5.56 -44.84
C GLY A 28 -19.33 -6.63 -43.90
N LYS A 29 -18.00 -6.80 -43.85
CA LYS A 29 -17.33 -7.73 -42.93
C LYS A 29 -17.55 -7.33 -41.46
N LEU A 30 -17.31 -6.06 -41.12
CA LEU A 30 -17.49 -5.55 -39.75
C LEU A 30 -18.94 -5.69 -39.27
N HIS A 31 -19.92 -5.36 -40.12
CA HIS A 31 -21.33 -5.54 -39.80
C HIS A 31 -21.72 -7.03 -39.66
N GLY A 32 -21.13 -7.92 -40.46
CA GLY A 32 -21.31 -9.37 -40.31
C GLY A 32 -20.82 -9.89 -38.96
N GLU A 33 -19.61 -9.48 -38.55
CA GLU A 33 -19.04 -9.81 -37.24
C GLU A 33 -19.84 -9.20 -36.08
N LEU A 34 -20.26 -7.94 -36.20
CA LEU A 34 -21.13 -7.29 -35.22
C LEU A 34 -22.43 -8.10 -35.01
N ASN A 35 -23.11 -8.49 -36.09
CA ASN A 35 -24.33 -9.30 -36.00
C ASN A 35 -24.09 -10.67 -35.37
N ARG A 36 -22.94 -11.30 -35.65
CA ARG A 36 -22.53 -12.55 -34.99
C ARG A 36 -22.41 -12.35 -33.48
N ILE A 37 -21.73 -11.28 -33.04
CA ILE A 37 -21.56 -10.94 -31.63
C ILE A 37 -22.91 -10.66 -30.98
N VAL A 38 -23.71 -9.76 -31.56
CA VAL A 38 -25.03 -9.37 -31.03
C VAL A 38 -25.99 -10.56 -30.94
N ARG A 39 -25.99 -11.46 -31.92
CA ARG A 39 -26.82 -12.68 -31.87
C ARG A 39 -26.42 -13.62 -30.74
N ASN A 40 -25.13 -13.71 -30.42
CA ASN A 40 -24.62 -14.64 -29.42
C ASN A 40 -24.75 -14.09 -27.99
N TYR A 41 -24.65 -12.77 -27.82
CA TYR A 41 -24.50 -12.14 -26.49
C TYR A 41 -25.51 -11.02 -26.19
N GLY A 42 -26.40 -10.68 -27.13
CA GLY A 42 -27.33 -9.56 -27.02
C GLY A 42 -26.76 -8.24 -27.54
N SER A 43 -27.58 -7.19 -27.63
CA SER A 43 -27.17 -5.87 -28.17
C SER A 43 -26.63 -4.90 -27.12
N ALA A 44 -26.79 -5.19 -25.83
CA ALA A 44 -26.45 -4.27 -24.74
C ALA A 44 -25.94 -4.99 -23.48
N THR A 45 -25.06 -6.00 -23.64
CA THR A 45 -24.48 -6.74 -22.51
C THR A 45 -22.98 -6.46 -22.36
N PRO A 46 -22.41 -6.62 -21.15
CA PRO A 46 -20.96 -6.53 -20.94
C PRO A 46 -20.17 -7.49 -21.84
N GLN A 47 -20.72 -8.68 -22.10
CA GLN A 47 -20.14 -9.68 -23.00
C GLN A 47 -20.11 -9.18 -24.45
N THR A 48 -21.16 -8.50 -24.91
CA THR A 48 -21.19 -7.85 -26.23
C THR A 48 -20.07 -6.83 -26.38
N TRP A 49 -19.88 -5.95 -25.39
CA TRP A 49 -18.78 -4.99 -25.41
C TRP A 49 -17.41 -5.66 -25.38
N TYR A 50 -17.24 -6.70 -24.57
CA TYR A 50 -16.00 -7.47 -24.50
C TYR A 50 -15.59 -8.00 -25.89
N HIS A 51 -16.50 -8.69 -26.57
CA HIS A 51 -16.23 -9.24 -27.90
C HIS A 51 -16.03 -8.15 -28.96
N ILE A 52 -16.78 -7.04 -28.90
CA ILE A 52 -16.55 -5.89 -29.78
C ILE A 52 -15.14 -5.33 -29.59
N SER A 53 -14.73 -5.08 -28.34
CA SER A 53 -13.42 -4.48 -28.03
C SER A 53 -12.23 -5.39 -28.36
N LYS A 54 -12.42 -6.72 -28.35
CA LYS A 54 -11.34 -7.69 -28.57
C LYS A 54 -11.29 -8.25 -29.99
N GLU A 55 -12.43 -8.40 -30.65
CA GLU A 55 -12.54 -9.09 -31.93
C GLU A 55 -12.91 -8.15 -33.09
N LEU A 56 -13.64 -7.06 -32.82
CA LEU A 56 -14.14 -6.17 -33.87
C LEU A 56 -13.31 -4.89 -34.02
N LEU A 57 -12.91 -4.26 -32.91
CA LEU A 57 -12.22 -2.98 -32.90
C LEU A 57 -10.70 -3.14 -33.10
N THR A 58 -10.11 -2.35 -33.99
CA THR A 58 -8.67 -2.25 -34.19
C THR A 58 -8.22 -0.79 -34.23
N PRO A 59 -6.97 -0.45 -33.86
CA PRO A 59 -6.50 0.93 -33.85
C PRO A 59 -6.52 1.65 -35.20
N SER A 60 -6.65 0.92 -36.31
CA SER A 60 -6.71 1.47 -37.66
C SER A 60 -8.11 1.91 -38.09
N LEU A 61 -9.17 1.55 -37.34
CA LEU A 61 -10.54 1.96 -37.67
C LEU A 61 -10.79 3.43 -37.26
N PRO A 62 -11.69 4.14 -37.95
CA PRO A 62 -12.05 5.51 -37.59
C PRO A 62 -12.59 5.58 -36.15
N PHE A 63 -12.16 6.58 -35.37
CA PHE A 63 -12.62 6.76 -33.99
C PHE A 63 -14.15 6.85 -33.87
N SER A 64 -14.82 7.42 -34.87
CA SER A 64 -16.28 7.47 -34.95
C SER A 64 -16.93 6.09 -34.96
N PHE A 65 -16.28 5.06 -35.54
CA PHE A 65 -16.75 3.68 -35.50
C PHE A 65 -16.62 3.09 -34.09
N HIS A 66 -15.51 3.37 -33.39
CA HIS A 66 -15.36 3.00 -31.98
C HIS A 66 -16.46 3.62 -31.12
N GLN A 67 -16.78 4.90 -31.33
CA GLN A 67 -17.86 5.60 -30.63
C GLN A 67 -19.23 4.98 -30.95
N MET A 68 -19.51 4.67 -32.21
CA MET A 68 -20.76 4.03 -32.61
C MET A 68 -20.95 2.67 -31.94
N MET A 69 -19.90 1.85 -31.87
CA MET A 69 -19.98 0.56 -31.19
C MET A 69 -20.14 0.71 -29.67
N TYR A 70 -19.42 1.65 -29.05
CA TYR A 70 -19.47 1.87 -27.61
C TYR A 70 -20.83 2.42 -27.16
N TYR A 71 -21.27 3.54 -27.73
CA TYR A 71 -22.53 4.17 -27.38
C TYR A 71 -23.74 3.35 -27.84
N GLY A 72 -23.62 2.59 -28.93
CA GLY A 72 -24.65 1.64 -29.32
C GLY A 72 -24.81 0.49 -28.33
N CYS A 73 -23.70 -0.02 -27.77
CA CYS A 73 -23.71 -1.09 -26.76
C CYS A 73 -24.28 -0.61 -25.42
N TYR A 74 -24.00 0.64 -25.04
CA TYR A 74 -24.43 1.21 -23.76
C TYR A 74 -25.51 2.28 -23.90
N LYS A 75 -26.32 2.21 -24.97
CA LYS A 75 -27.35 3.21 -25.25
C LYS A 75 -28.31 3.40 -24.07
N ASP A 76 -28.70 2.28 -23.46
CA ASP A 76 -29.68 2.24 -22.37
C ASP A 76 -29.05 2.22 -20.97
N PHE A 77 -27.72 2.38 -20.87
CA PHE A 77 -26.99 2.34 -19.58
C PHE A 77 -27.19 3.62 -18.76
N GLY A 78 -27.68 4.69 -19.37
CA GLY A 78 -27.85 6.00 -18.74
C GLY A 78 -26.90 7.07 -19.31
N PRO A 79 -26.72 8.21 -18.62
CA PRO A 79 -25.94 9.34 -19.15
C PRO A 79 -24.44 9.04 -19.24
N ASP A 80 -23.93 8.15 -18.39
CA ASP A 80 -22.51 7.86 -18.21
C ASP A 80 -22.22 6.37 -18.38
N PRO A 81 -22.01 5.89 -19.62
CA PRO A 81 -21.65 4.50 -19.88
C PRO A 81 -20.25 4.16 -19.32
N PRO A 82 -20.01 2.91 -18.88
CA PRO A 82 -18.80 2.54 -18.19
C PRO A 82 -17.63 2.34 -19.16
N ALA A 83 -16.51 3.02 -18.93
CA ALA A 83 -15.31 2.88 -19.75
C ALA A 83 -14.74 1.45 -19.73
N TRP A 84 -14.97 0.73 -18.63
CA TRP A 84 -14.56 -0.65 -18.43
C TRP A 84 -15.49 -1.32 -17.41
N LEU A 85 -15.78 -2.61 -17.62
CA LEU A 85 -16.46 -3.45 -16.65
C LEU A 85 -15.61 -4.70 -16.38
N PRO A 86 -15.47 -5.13 -15.12
CA PRO A 86 -14.80 -6.37 -14.80
C PRO A 86 -15.59 -7.56 -15.36
N ASP A 87 -14.87 -8.52 -15.93
CA ASP A 87 -15.44 -9.82 -16.29
C ASP A 87 -15.88 -10.56 -15.00
N PRO A 88 -17.08 -11.16 -14.95
CA PRO A 88 -17.56 -11.86 -13.76
C PRO A 88 -16.65 -12.98 -13.28
N LYS A 89 -15.99 -13.73 -14.18
CA LYS A 89 -15.06 -14.79 -13.76
C LYS A 89 -13.84 -14.20 -13.07
N THR A 90 -13.31 -13.11 -13.63
CA THR A 90 -12.17 -12.37 -13.07
C THR A 90 -12.53 -11.74 -11.73
N ALA A 91 -13.73 -11.18 -11.59
CA ALA A 91 -14.22 -10.61 -10.33
C ALA A 91 -14.22 -11.64 -9.19
N ARG A 92 -14.64 -12.89 -9.46
CA ARG A 92 -14.59 -14.00 -8.49
C ARG A 92 -13.18 -14.40 -8.08
N LEU A 93 -12.18 -14.17 -8.93
CA LEU A 93 -10.78 -14.48 -8.63
C LEU A 93 -10.08 -13.40 -7.79
N THR A 94 -10.66 -12.21 -7.66
CA THR A 94 -10.12 -11.14 -6.79
C THR A 94 -10.16 -11.56 -5.31
N ASN A 95 -9.32 -10.94 -4.47
CA ASN A 95 -9.32 -11.25 -3.03
C ASN A 95 -10.70 -11.01 -2.38
N ILE A 96 -11.38 -9.92 -2.76
CA ILE A 96 -12.75 -9.62 -2.28
C ILE A 96 -13.76 -10.60 -2.87
N GLY A 97 -13.65 -10.92 -4.16
CA GLY A 97 -14.53 -11.91 -4.79
C GLY A 97 -14.43 -13.27 -4.12
N GLN A 98 -13.22 -13.77 -3.88
CA GLN A 98 -13.02 -15.03 -3.18
C GLN A 98 -13.49 -14.97 -1.72
N LEU A 99 -13.36 -13.84 -1.04
CA LEU A 99 -13.88 -13.63 0.31
C LEU A 99 -15.41 -13.73 0.32
N LEU A 100 -16.07 -13.02 -0.60
CA LEU A 100 -17.52 -13.04 -0.76
C LEU A 100 -18.03 -14.44 -1.10
N GLU A 101 -17.38 -15.15 -2.02
CA GLU A 101 -17.76 -16.52 -2.39
C GLU A 101 -17.61 -17.50 -1.20
N ARG A 102 -16.57 -17.34 -0.37
CA ARG A 102 -16.37 -18.20 0.82
C ARG A 102 -17.33 -17.89 1.96
N ARG A 103 -17.70 -16.62 2.13
CA ARG A 103 -18.44 -16.11 3.30
C ARG A 103 -19.77 -15.44 2.95
N GLU A 104 -20.34 -15.78 1.79
CA GLU A 104 -21.60 -15.20 1.27
C GLU A 104 -22.71 -15.25 2.32
N LYS A 105 -22.82 -16.36 3.06
CA LYS A 105 -23.86 -16.59 4.06
C LYS A 105 -23.71 -15.71 5.29
N GLU A 106 -22.48 -15.36 5.64
CA GLU A 106 -22.15 -14.52 6.80
C GLU A 106 -22.46 -13.05 6.50
N PHE A 107 -22.20 -12.59 5.27
CA PHE A 107 -22.39 -11.19 4.90
C PHE A 107 -23.77 -10.87 4.32
N LEU A 108 -24.21 -11.65 3.33
CA LEU A 108 -25.35 -11.30 2.46
C LEU A 108 -26.42 -12.39 2.38
N GLY A 109 -26.13 -13.62 2.79
CA GLY A 109 -27.09 -14.71 2.80
C GLY A 109 -27.67 -14.98 1.41
N SER A 110 -29.00 -15.06 1.33
CA SER A 110 -29.72 -15.26 0.07
C SER A 110 -29.71 -14.06 -0.87
N LYS A 111 -29.15 -12.91 -0.46
CA LYS A 111 -29.01 -11.71 -1.32
C LYS A 111 -27.74 -11.72 -2.16
N TYR A 112 -26.84 -12.67 -1.92
CA TYR A 112 -25.64 -12.80 -2.73
C TYR A 112 -25.99 -13.37 -4.11
N GLU A 113 -25.48 -12.73 -5.16
CA GLU A 113 -25.63 -13.19 -6.55
C GLU A 113 -24.24 -13.40 -7.18
N ASP A 114 -23.42 -12.36 -7.19
CA ASP A 114 -22.05 -12.38 -7.67
C ASP A 114 -21.25 -11.21 -7.06
N PRO A 115 -19.89 -11.24 -7.09
CA PRO A 115 -19.09 -10.19 -6.47
C PRO A 115 -19.33 -8.76 -7.00
N ILE A 116 -19.75 -8.60 -8.26
CA ILE A 116 -19.97 -7.29 -8.88
C ILE A 116 -21.32 -6.75 -8.40
N SER A 117 -22.39 -7.50 -8.64
CA SER A 117 -23.76 -7.07 -8.33
C SER A 117 -23.97 -6.90 -6.83
N SER A 118 -23.36 -7.76 -6.02
CA SER A 118 -23.49 -7.74 -4.56
C SER A 118 -22.50 -6.80 -3.85
N PHE A 119 -21.57 -6.15 -4.56
CA PHE A 119 -20.54 -5.29 -3.92
C PHE A 119 -21.16 -4.14 -3.12
N SER A 120 -22.20 -3.50 -3.65
CA SER A 120 -22.86 -2.38 -2.96
C SER A 120 -23.54 -2.81 -1.66
N ASP A 121 -24.11 -4.02 -1.63
CA ASP A 121 -24.70 -4.57 -0.41
C ASP A 121 -23.62 -4.99 0.57
N PHE A 122 -22.49 -5.54 0.10
CA PHE A 122 -21.33 -5.82 0.94
C PHE A 122 -20.73 -4.55 1.56
N GLN A 123 -20.62 -3.47 0.79
CA GLN A 123 -20.19 -2.16 1.31
C GLN A 123 -21.18 -1.63 2.36
N ARG A 124 -22.48 -1.81 2.16
CA ARG A 124 -23.49 -1.41 3.15
C ARG A 124 -23.34 -2.24 4.43
N PHE A 125 -23.12 -3.55 4.28
CA PHE A 125 -22.89 -4.47 5.38
C PHE A 125 -21.67 -4.07 6.22
N SER A 126 -20.54 -3.70 5.58
CA SER A 126 -19.31 -3.33 6.30
C SER A 126 -19.46 -2.11 7.21
N VAL A 127 -20.46 -1.26 6.93
CA VAL A 127 -20.79 -0.10 7.76
C VAL A 127 -21.85 -0.45 8.81
N SER A 128 -22.84 -1.27 8.46
CA SER A 128 -23.95 -1.60 9.37
C SER A 128 -23.59 -2.63 10.43
N ASP A 129 -22.67 -3.55 10.14
CA ASP A 129 -22.22 -4.59 11.06
C ASP A 129 -20.69 -4.64 11.11
N GLN A 130 -20.12 -3.62 11.76
CA GLN A 130 -18.68 -3.44 11.88
C GLN A 130 -18.03 -4.56 12.71
N GLU A 131 -18.73 -5.11 13.69
CA GLU A 131 -18.22 -6.16 14.57
C GLU A 131 -17.95 -7.44 13.76
N VAL A 132 -18.93 -7.90 12.98
CA VAL A 132 -18.74 -9.07 12.12
C VAL A 132 -17.71 -8.75 11.03
N PHE A 133 -17.89 -7.66 10.30
CA PHE A 133 -17.02 -7.31 9.18
C PHE A 133 -15.54 -7.26 9.57
N TRP A 134 -15.16 -6.45 10.56
CA TRP A 134 -13.74 -6.27 10.91
C TRP A 134 -13.13 -7.50 11.55
N LYS A 135 -13.92 -8.26 12.34
CA LYS A 135 -13.44 -9.53 12.87
C LYS A 135 -13.09 -10.49 11.74
N THR A 136 -13.96 -10.62 10.74
CA THR A 136 -13.68 -11.43 9.55
C THR A 136 -12.44 -10.92 8.80
N ILE A 137 -12.29 -9.62 8.60
CA ILE A 137 -11.11 -9.05 7.91
C ILE A 137 -9.80 -9.34 8.68
N LEU A 138 -9.79 -9.17 10.00
CA LEU A 138 -8.62 -9.46 10.84
C LEU A 138 -8.24 -10.94 10.79
N GLU A 139 -9.23 -11.84 10.78
CA GLU A 139 -9.03 -13.29 10.59
C GLU A 139 -8.45 -13.62 9.21
N GLU A 140 -9.03 -13.08 8.13
CA GLU A 140 -8.54 -13.32 6.76
C GLU A 140 -7.12 -12.77 6.54
N MET A 141 -6.80 -11.64 7.18
CA MET A 141 -5.46 -11.07 7.21
C MET A 141 -4.49 -11.86 8.11
N ASN A 142 -4.99 -12.81 8.91
CA ASN A 142 -4.24 -13.57 9.92
C ASN A 142 -3.50 -12.65 10.90
N ILE A 143 -4.17 -11.61 11.38
CA ILE A 143 -3.60 -10.72 12.41
C ILE A 143 -3.59 -11.45 13.75
N SER A 144 -2.39 -11.59 14.33
CA SER A 144 -2.16 -12.19 15.62
C SER A 144 -2.05 -11.11 16.70
N PHE A 145 -2.84 -11.30 17.76
CA PHE A 145 -2.79 -10.53 18.98
C PHE A 145 -2.20 -11.38 20.10
N SER A 146 -1.36 -10.79 20.95
CA SER A 146 -0.91 -11.45 22.19
C SER A 146 -2.03 -11.48 23.25
N VAL A 147 -2.87 -10.44 23.26
CA VAL A 147 -4.15 -10.41 23.97
C VAL A 147 -5.22 -10.00 22.95
N PRO A 148 -6.23 -10.84 22.68
CA PRO A 148 -7.27 -10.50 21.70
C PRO A 148 -8.13 -9.32 22.19
N PRO A 149 -8.74 -8.55 21.27
CA PRO A 149 -9.67 -7.49 21.62
C PRO A 149 -10.94 -8.04 22.30
N GLU A 150 -11.53 -7.24 23.19
CA GLU A 150 -12.83 -7.55 23.82
C GLU A 150 -14.00 -7.42 22.82
N CYS A 151 -13.90 -6.47 21.89
CA CYS A 151 -14.82 -6.23 20.77
C CYS A 151 -14.08 -5.42 19.67
N ILE A 152 -14.66 -5.23 18.49
CA ILE A 152 -14.06 -4.42 17.42
C ILE A 152 -14.10 -2.93 17.75
N LEU A 153 -15.26 -2.41 18.14
CA LEU A 153 -15.45 -1.00 18.42
C LEU A 153 -16.31 -0.81 19.66
N ARG A 154 -15.80 -0.04 20.61
CA ARG A 154 -16.53 0.41 21.79
C ARG A 154 -16.84 1.89 21.68
N GLU A 155 -18.11 2.25 21.71
CA GLU A 155 -18.50 3.65 21.78
C GLU A 155 -17.96 4.30 23.05
N SER A 156 -17.43 5.51 22.93
CA SER A 156 -16.82 6.23 24.05
C SER A 156 -17.04 7.73 23.87
N PRO A 157 -17.72 8.41 24.81
CA PRO A 157 -17.92 9.86 24.74
C PRO A 157 -16.60 10.65 24.78
N SER A 158 -15.54 10.08 25.35
CA SER A 158 -14.22 10.72 25.44
C SER A 158 -13.35 10.53 24.19
N HIS A 159 -13.77 9.66 23.25
CA HIS A 159 -13.02 9.38 22.02
C HIS A 159 -13.97 9.52 20.82
N PRO A 160 -13.98 10.66 20.11
CA PRO A 160 -14.74 10.81 18.87
C PRO A 160 -14.39 9.68 17.90
N GLY A 161 -15.38 8.87 17.51
CA GLY A 161 -15.18 7.69 16.66
C GLY A 161 -14.98 6.36 17.41
N GLY A 162 -15.04 6.36 18.74
CA GLY A 162 -14.96 5.17 19.60
C GLY A 162 -13.56 4.62 19.83
N GLN A 163 -13.46 3.62 20.71
CA GLN A 163 -12.24 2.88 21.01
C GLN A 163 -12.21 1.60 20.17
N TRP A 164 -11.22 1.51 19.28
CA TRP A 164 -11.04 0.34 18.42
C TRP A 164 -10.22 -0.74 19.13
N LEU A 165 -10.69 -1.98 19.05
CA LEU A 165 -10.04 -3.20 19.54
C LEU A 165 -9.65 -3.12 21.05
N PRO A 166 -10.52 -2.62 21.94
CA PRO A 166 -10.19 -2.40 23.35
C PRO A 166 -9.66 -3.65 24.04
N GLY A 167 -8.68 -3.45 24.93
CA GLY A 167 -8.02 -4.53 25.67
C GLY A 167 -6.98 -5.32 24.87
N ALA A 168 -6.91 -5.14 23.55
CA ALA A 168 -5.96 -5.87 22.73
C ALA A 168 -4.51 -5.45 22.99
N ARG A 169 -3.61 -6.43 22.82
CA ARG A 169 -2.16 -6.21 22.77
C ARG A 169 -1.60 -6.83 21.50
N VAL A 170 -0.73 -6.08 20.83
CA VAL A 170 -0.17 -6.47 19.53
C VAL A 170 1.19 -5.84 19.32
N ASN A 171 2.02 -6.52 18.52
CA ASN A 171 3.14 -5.89 17.83
C ASN A 171 2.91 -5.99 16.31
N PRO A 172 2.70 -4.87 15.60
CA PRO A 172 2.44 -4.93 14.17
C PRO A 172 3.64 -5.38 13.34
N ALA A 173 4.88 -5.03 13.74
CA ALA A 173 6.08 -5.52 13.04
C ALA A 173 6.21 -7.06 13.14
N LYS A 174 5.87 -7.66 14.28
CA LYS A 174 5.77 -9.12 14.43
C LYS A 174 4.78 -9.73 13.44
N ASN A 175 3.64 -9.10 13.21
CA ASN A 175 2.64 -9.54 12.23
C ASN A 175 3.13 -9.44 10.78
N CYS A 176 3.97 -8.44 10.48
CA CYS A 176 4.61 -8.28 9.17
C CYS A 176 5.73 -9.30 8.93
N LEU A 177 6.50 -9.60 9.97
CA LEU A 177 7.56 -10.60 9.91
C LEU A 177 7.04 -12.05 9.95
N SER A 178 5.76 -12.27 10.27
CA SER A 178 5.15 -13.60 10.27
C SER A 178 5.15 -14.22 8.86
N LEU A 179 5.53 -15.49 8.76
CA LEU A 179 5.55 -16.19 7.47
C LEU A 179 4.15 -16.40 6.88
N ARG A 180 3.13 -16.58 7.71
CA ARG A 180 1.77 -16.93 7.26
C ARG A 180 1.80 -18.12 6.29
N LYS A 181 1.54 -17.91 4.99
CA LYS A 181 1.58 -18.93 3.92
C LYS A 181 2.96 -19.05 3.24
N ARG A 182 3.94 -18.27 3.68
CA ARG A 182 5.28 -18.15 3.09
C ARG A 182 6.27 -19.08 3.78
N THR A 183 7.41 -19.29 3.15
CA THR A 183 8.58 -19.97 3.72
C THR A 183 9.72 -18.99 4.01
N LEU A 184 10.70 -19.38 4.82
CA LEU A 184 11.88 -18.56 5.11
C LEU A 184 12.67 -18.18 3.84
N SER A 185 12.67 -19.05 2.83
CA SER A 185 13.31 -18.82 1.53
C SER A 185 12.52 -17.93 0.58
N ASP A 186 11.28 -17.58 0.88
CA ASP A 186 10.49 -16.74 -0.01
C ASP A 186 11.00 -15.29 0.03
N VAL A 187 11.05 -14.65 -1.14
CA VAL A 187 11.54 -13.28 -1.31
C VAL A 187 10.59 -12.26 -0.67
N ALA A 188 11.03 -11.57 0.39
CA ALA A 188 10.26 -10.57 1.11
C ALA A 188 10.37 -9.17 0.52
N ILE A 189 11.57 -8.77 0.10
CA ILE A 189 11.81 -7.44 -0.48
C ILE A 189 12.51 -7.63 -1.83
N ILE A 190 12.05 -6.88 -2.82
CA ILE A 190 12.70 -6.73 -4.12
C ILE A 190 12.97 -5.24 -4.30
N TRP A 191 14.22 -4.87 -4.54
CA TRP A 191 14.57 -3.47 -4.74
C TRP A 191 15.59 -3.32 -5.86
N ARG A 192 15.80 -2.07 -6.27
CA ARG A 192 16.89 -1.68 -7.15
C ARG A 192 17.50 -0.41 -6.60
N SER A 193 18.83 -0.41 -6.52
CA SER A 193 19.58 0.78 -6.14
C SER A 193 19.48 1.86 -7.23
N GLU A 194 19.27 3.12 -6.83
CA GLU A 194 19.12 4.25 -7.76
C GLU A 194 20.34 4.43 -8.70
N GLY A 195 20.14 4.92 -9.92
CA GLY A 195 21.26 5.26 -10.82
C GLY A 195 21.91 4.08 -11.54
N ASN A 196 21.31 2.89 -11.51
CA ASN A 196 21.69 1.79 -12.41
C ASN A 196 20.45 0.96 -12.81
N ASP A 197 19.67 1.48 -13.76
CA ASP A 197 18.42 0.85 -14.22
C ASP A 197 18.63 -0.50 -14.92
N GLU A 198 19.83 -0.70 -15.46
CA GLU A 198 20.25 -1.94 -16.12
C GLU A 198 20.76 -3.00 -15.12
N ALA A 199 20.98 -2.63 -13.86
CA ALA A 199 21.38 -3.60 -12.84
C ALA A 199 20.22 -4.59 -12.56
N PRO A 200 20.56 -5.87 -12.29
CA PRO A 200 19.60 -6.83 -11.77
C PRO A 200 18.92 -6.29 -10.51
N VAL A 201 17.62 -6.59 -10.37
CA VAL A 201 16.92 -6.33 -9.11
C VAL A 201 17.52 -7.20 -8.01
N GLU A 202 17.75 -6.58 -6.86
CA GLU A 202 18.21 -7.25 -5.64
C GLU A 202 17.01 -7.86 -4.91
N LYS A 203 17.28 -8.87 -4.09
CA LYS A 203 16.25 -9.64 -3.38
C LYS A 203 16.72 -9.95 -1.97
N MET A 204 15.79 -9.90 -1.04
CA MET A 204 15.98 -10.29 0.35
C MET A 204 14.87 -11.25 0.73
N THR A 205 15.23 -12.40 1.24
CA THR A 205 14.33 -13.46 1.71
C THR A 205 13.68 -13.10 3.04
N CYS A 206 12.62 -13.83 3.42
CA CYS A 206 12.00 -13.67 4.74
C CYS A 206 12.98 -13.93 5.88
N GLN A 207 13.91 -14.88 5.70
CA GLN A 207 14.96 -15.17 6.67
C GLN A 207 15.89 -13.97 6.86
N GLU A 208 16.46 -13.46 5.77
CA GLU A 208 17.40 -12.35 5.80
C GLU A 208 16.74 -11.08 6.38
N LEU A 209 15.48 -10.82 6.03
CA LEU A 209 14.72 -9.70 6.59
C LEU A 209 14.56 -9.85 8.11
N ARG A 210 14.16 -11.03 8.59
CA ARG A 210 13.99 -11.28 10.03
C ARG A 210 15.29 -11.11 10.79
N GLU A 211 16.36 -11.74 10.33
CA GLU A 211 17.68 -11.66 10.95
C GLU A 211 18.18 -10.21 11.01
N SER A 212 18.04 -9.47 9.92
CA SER A 212 18.42 -8.04 9.88
C SER A 212 17.58 -7.20 10.85
N VAL A 213 16.26 -7.41 10.90
CA VAL A 213 15.38 -6.68 11.80
C VAL A 213 15.68 -7.00 13.26
N TRP A 214 15.98 -8.26 13.58
CA TRP A 214 16.35 -8.68 14.94
C TRP A 214 17.68 -8.09 15.38
N GLU A 215 18.68 -8.10 14.52
CA GLU A 215 19.99 -7.50 14.78
C GLU A 215 19.85 -6.00 15.10
N VAL A 216 19.09 -5.26 14.28
CA VAL A 216 18.83 -3.83 14.52
C VAL A 216 18.00 -3.62 15.79
N ALA A 217 17.03 -4.49 16.08
CA ALA A 217 16.22 -4.40 17.30
C ALA A 217 17.08 -4.58 18.57
N TYR A 218 17.98 -5.55 18.60
CA TYR A 218 18.95 -5.70 19.69
C TYR A 218 19.89 -4.50 19.79
N ALA A 219 20.39 -4.00 18.65
CA ALA A 219 21.27 -2.84 18.64
C ALA A 219 20.56 -1.59 19.22
N LEU A 220 19.27 -1.41 18.94
CA LEU A 220 18.45 -0.37 19.57
C LEU A 220 18.31 -0.52 21.08
N GLU A 221 18.23 -1.74 21.61
CA GLU A 221 18.19 -1.96 23.07
C GLU A 221 19.53 -1.58 23.73
N SER A 222 20.65 -1.79 23.04
CA SER A 222 21.98 -1.42 23.54
C SER A 222 22.18 0.10 23.71
N LEU A 223 21.31 0.93 23.10
CA LEU A 223 21.34 2.39 23.25
C LEU A 223 20.78 2.86 24.60
N GLY A 224 20.07 2.00 25.35
CA GLY A 224 19.53 2.34 26.67
C GLY A 224 18.40 3.37 26.63
N LEU A 225 17.70 3.52 25.51
CA LEU A 225 16.54 4.40 25.38
C LEU A 225 15.32 3.80 26.10
N GLU A 226 14.48 4.66 26.69
CA GLU A 226 13.21 4.22 27.28
C GLU A 226 12.26 3.69 26.19
N LYS A 227 11.58 2.57 26.46
CA LYS A 227 10.56 2.03 25.54
C LYS A 227 9.46 3.07 25.29
N GLY A 228 8.98 3.16 24.06
CA GLY A 228 8.09 4.24 23.62
C GLY A 228 8.81 5.55 23.25
N SER A 229 10.14 5.63 23.37
CA SER A 229 10.90 6.75 22.81
C SER A 229 10.70 6.88 21.31
N ALA A 230 10.61 8.12 20.84
CA ALA A 230 10.54 8.43 19.42
C ALA A 230 11.94 8.36 18.78
N ILE A 231 12.04 7.64 17.66
CA ILE A 231 13.26 7.49 16.86
C ILE A 231 12.93 7.90 15.44
N ALA A 232 13.65 8.90 14.94
CA ALA A 232 13.42 9.43 13.60
C ALA A 232 14.15 8.61 12.53
N ILE A 233 13.57 8.60 11.33
CA ILE A 233 14.18 8.09 10.12
C ILE A 233 14.17 9.23 9.12
N ASP A 234 15.36 9.69 8.72
CA ASP A 234 15.60 10.65 7.65
C ASP A 234 16.53 9.98 6.63
N MET A 235 15.94 9.13 5.80
CA MET A 235 16.62 8.25 4.84
C MET A 235 15.77 8.13 3.57
N PRO A 236 16.38 7.86 2.40
CA PRO A 236 15.63 7.44 1.22
C PRO A 236 14.97 6.07 1.44
N MET A 237 13.99 5.74 0.60
CA MET A 237 13.34 4.43 0.60
C MET A 237 14.29 3.34 0.05
N ASP A 238 15.17 2.85 0.92
CA ASP A 238 16.04 1.69 0.66
C ASP A 238 15.70 0.50 1.56
N VAL A 239 16.37 -0.63 1.35
CA VAL A 239 16.13 -1.85 2.15
C VAL A 239 16.44 -1.65 3.63
N ASN A 240 17.43 -0.82 3.97
CA ASN A 240 17.78 -0.54 5.36
C ASN A 240 16.67 0.27 6.06
N SER A 241 16.04 1.21 5.37
CA SER A 241 14.92 2.00 5.89
C SER A 241 13.75 1.12 6.31
N VAL A 242 13.45 0.07 5.52
CA VAL A 242 12.42 -0.94 5.85
C VAL A 242 12.83 -1.75 7.08
N VAL A 243 14.08 -2.24 7.12
CA VAL A 243 14.61 -3.00 8.26
C VAL A 243 14.56 -2.16 9.55
N ILE A 244 15.05 -0.92 9.50
CA ILE A 244 15.08 0.02 10.62
C ILE A 244 13.68 0.34 11.11
N TYR A 245 12.75 0.63 10.19
CA TYR A 245 11.34 0.87 10.52
C TYR A 245 10.74 -0.30 11.30
N LEU A 246 10.87 -1.51 10.76
CA LEU A 246 10.34 -2.72 11.40
C LEU A 246 11.02 -2.97 12.74
N ALA A 247 12.32 -2.74 12.87
CA ALA A 247 13.08 -2.94 14.11
C ALA A 247 12.67 -1.96 15.21
N ILE A 248 12.47 -0.68 14.91
CA ILE A 248 11.99 0.34 15.86
C ILE A 248 10.64 -0.09 16.44
N VAL A 249 9.70 -0.48 15.56
CA VAL A 249 8.38 -0.97 15.99
C VAL A 249 8.47 -2.29 16.76
N LEU A 250 9.28 -3.24 16.29
CA LEU A 250 9.44 -4.55 16.92
C LEU A 250 9.98 -4.42 18.34
N ALA A 251 10.93 -3.51 18.55
CA ALA A 251 11.55 -3.22 19.83
C ALA A 251 10.69 -2.31 20.75
N GLY A 252 9.50 -1.88 20.30
CA GLY A 252 8.56 -1.11 21.11
C GLY A 252 8.88 0.39 21.21
N TYR A 253 9.55 0.95 20.20
CA TYR A 253 9.78 2.38 20.04
C TYR A 253 8.79 2.98 19.02
N VAL A 254 8.79 4.31 18.92
CA VAL A 254 7.89 5.05 18.02
C VAL A 254 8.69 5.58 16.83
N VAL A 255 8.26 5.27 15.62
CA VAL A 255 8.90 5.78 14.40
C VAL A 255 8.48 7.21 14.13
N VAL A 256 9.44 8.06 13.76
CA VAL A 256 9.16 9.40 13.21
C VAL A 256 9.69 9.46 11.79
N SER A 257 8.80 9.48 10.81
CA SER A 257 9.20 9.55 9.39
C SER A 257 9.44 11.00 8.98
N ILE A 258 10.67 11.30 8.55
CA ILE A 258 11.09 12.60 8.04
C ILE A 258 11.51 12.40 6.59
N ALA A 259 11.02 13.26 5.69
CA ALA A 259 11.37 13.16 4.27
C ALA A 259 12.82 13.65 4.04
N ASP A 260 13.59 12.82 3.34
CA ASP A 260 14.99 13.04 2.96
C ASP A 260 15.25 14.31 2.11
N SER A 261 14.20 14.82 1.47
CA SER A 261 14.23 16.04 0.69
C SER A 261 14.20 17.33 1.52
N PHE A 262 13.86 17.25 2.81
CA PHE A 262 13.67 18.43 3.65
C PHE A 262 14.96 19.20 3.94
N ALA A 263 14.79 20.50 4.15
CA ALA A 263 15.84 21.39 4.60
C ALA A 263 16.11 21.18 6.11
N PRO A 264 17.30 21.55 6.62
CA PRO A 264 17.65 21.40 8.03
C PRO A 264 16.63 21.99 9.02
N SER A 265 16.04 23.15 8.72
CA SER A 265 15.00 23.77 9.56
C SER A 265 13.72 22.93 9.65
N GLU A 266 13.34 22.28 8.55
CA GLU A 266 12.16 21.41 8.47
C GLU A 266 12.40 20.10 9.23
N ILE A 267 13.61 19.53 9.13
CA ILE A 267 14.03 18.38 9.93
C ILE A 267 13.99 18.73 11.42
N SER A 268 14.62 19.85 11.80
CA SER A 268 14.69 20.32 13.19
C SER A 268 13.31 20.49 13.83
N THR A 269 12.38 21.14 13.11
CA THR A 269 11.01 21.34 13.57
C THR A 269 10.32 20.01 13.89
N ARG A 270 10.47 19.00 13.04
CA ARG A 270 9.86 17.67 13.23
C ARG A 270 10.51 16.90 14.38
N LEU A 271 11.82 16.99 14.54
CA LEU A 271 12.53 16.38 15.66
C LEU A 271 12.09 16.99 17.00
N ILE A 272 11.93 18.31 17.07
CA ILE A 272 11.45 19.01 18.27
C ILE A 272 10.01 18.62 18.60
N LEU A 273 9.11 18.65 17.61
CA LEU A 273 7.69 18.33 17.81
C LEU A 273 7.47 16.87 18.23
N SER A 274 8.23 15.94 17.66
CA SER A 274 8.18 14.52 18.01
C SER A 274 8.96 14.15 19.27
N LYS A 275 9.80 15.06 19.78
CA LYS A 275 10.74 14.79 20.88
C LYS A 275 11.63 13.58 20.61
N ALA A 276 12.07 13.42 19.36
CA ALA A 276 12.92 12.31 18.95
C ALA A 276 14.20 12.23 19.79
N LYS A 277 14.59 11.02 20.17
CA LYS A 277 15.76 10.72 21.00
C LYS A 277 16.98 10.27 20.19
N ALA A 278 16.74 9.78 18.98
CA ALA A 278 17.76 9.40 18.02
C ALA A 278 17.20 9.57 16.60
N ILE A 279 18.08 9.57 15.61
CA ILE A 279 17.73 9.62 14.19
C ILE A 279 18.60 8.66 13.38
N PHE A 280 17.99 7.85 12.51
CA PHE A 280 18.69 7.15 11.46
C PHE A 280 18.80 8.02 10.22
N THR A 281 19.99 8.10 9.63
CA THR A 281 20.24 8.85 8.40
C THR A 281 21.32 8.22 7.55
N GLN A 282 21.56 8.78 6.37
CA GLN A 282 22.64 8.37 5.47
C GLN A 282 23.68 9.47 5.31
N ASP A 283 24.87 9.11 4.85
CA ASP A 283 25.90 10.08 4.47
C ASP A 283 25.40 11.04 3.37
N PHE A 284 24.93 10.50 2.24
CA PHE A 284 24.34 11.26 1.14
C PHE A 284 23.37 10.43 0.30
N ILE A 285 22.56 11.11 -0.51
CA ILE A 285 21.69 10.49 -1.53
C ILE A 285 22.21 10.83 -2.93
N PRO A 286 22.47 9.83 -3.80
CA PRO A 286 22.79 10.06 -5.20
C PRO A 286 21.52 10.39 -5.97
N ARG A 287 21.45 11.57 -6.58
CA ARG A 287 20.33 11.97 -7.44
C ARG A 287 20.87 12.46 -8.78
N GLY A 288 20.88 11.58 -9.77
CA GLY A 288 21.65 11.77 -11.00
C GLY A 288 23.14 11.95 -10.68
N GLU A 289 23.75 13.03 -11.16
CA GLU A 289 25.16 13.35 -10.88
C GLU A 289 25.39 14.06 -9.54
N LYS A 290 24.32 14.47 -8.84
CA LYS A 290 24.42 15.24 -7.60
C LYS A 290 24.42 14.32 -6.39
N LYS A 291 25.19 14.70 -5.37
CA LYS A 291 25.13 14.12 -4.02
C LYS A 291 24.42 15.09 -3.10
N ILE A 292 23.31 14.66 -2.52
CA ILE A 292 22.56 15.43 -1.51
C ILE A 292 23.12 15.03 -0.14
N PRO A 293 23.80 15.92 0.61
CA PRO A 293 24.50 15.56 1.85
C PRO A 293 23.51 15.47 3.02
N LEU A 294 22.94 14.28 3.24
CA LEU A 294 21.84 14.08 4.17
C LEU A 294 22.32 14.20 5.63
N TYR A 295 23.44 13.55 5.98
CA TYR A 295 24.02 13.66 7.31
C TYR A 295 24.35 15.11 7.69
N SER A 296 24.93 15.89 6.76
CA SER A 296 25.22 17.30 7.03
C SER A 296 23.97 18.11 7.36
N ARG A 297 22.84 17.83 6.72
CA ARG A 297 21.56 18.47 7.03
C ARG A 297 21.04 18.08 8.41
N VAL A 298 21.21 16.82 8.79
CA VAL A 298 20.84 16.29 10.12
C VAL A 298 21.67 16.93 11.22
N VAL A 299 22.96 17.18 10.98
CA VAL A 299 23.84 17.93 11.91
C VAL A 299 23.40 19.39 12.01
N GLU A 300 23.16 20.07 10.88
CA GLU A 300 22.69 21.47 10.84
C GLU A 300 21.31 21.64 11.50
N ALA A 301 20.46 20.61 11.44
CA ALA A 301 19.16 20.56 12.12
C ALA A 301 19.28 20.47 13.65
N HIS A 302 20.49 20.37 14.21
CA HIS A 302 20.75 20.15 15.63
C HIS A 302 20.02 18.90 16.16
N SER A 303 20.04 17.83 15.37
CA SER A 303 19.44 16.56 15.73
C SER A 303 20.04 15.95 17.00
N PRO A 304 19.30 15.05 17.69
CA PRO A 304 19.88 14.18 18.71
C PRO A 304 20.90 13.20 18.10
N MET A 305 21.34 12.20 18.85
CA MET A 305 22.24 11.14 18.38
C MET A 305 21.81 10.61 17.00
N ALA A 306 22.70 10.68 16.03
CA ALA A 306 22.49 10.12 14.71
C ALA A 306 23.17 8.76 14.56
N ILE A 307 22.47 7.81 13.95
CA ILE A 307 23.04 6.55 13.46
C ILE A 307 23.13 6.66 11.93
N VAL A 308 24.36 6.59 11.40
CA VAL A 308 24.64 6.94 10.00
C VAL A 308 24.95 5.71 9.17
N ILE A 309 24.10 5.43 8.18
CA ILE A 309 24.25 4.34 7.22
C ILE A 309 25.08 4.83 6.03
N PRO A 310 26.17 4.13 5.64
CA PRO A 310 26.94 4.48 4.45
C PRO A 310 26.17 4.16 3.17
N ASN A 311 26.15 5.09 2.21
CA ASN A 311 25.57 4.83 0.89
C ASN A 311 26.51 3.95 0.05
N ARG A 312 26.10 2.72 -0.26
CA ARG A 312 26.79 1.76 -1.17
C ARG A 312 28.23 1.36 -0.80
N ALA A 313 28.82 1.96 0.23
CA ALA A 313 30.17 1.68 0.67
C ALA A 313 30.16 0.79 1.92
N SER A 314 31.23 0.01 2.09
CA SER A 314 31.46 -0.75 3.33
C SER A 314 31.88 0.14 4.51
N SER A 315 32.17 1.42 4.27
CA SER A 315 32.60 2.39 5.28
C SER A 315 32.13 3.80 4.95
N LEU A 316 31.97 4.62 6.00
CA LEU A 316 31.69 6.04 5.86
C LEU A 316 32.94 6.78 5.40
N SER A 317 32.78 7.73 4.48
CA SER A 317 33.86 8.64 4.06
C SER A 317 33.83 10.00 4.77
N ILE A 318 33.03 10.12 5.84
CA ILE A 318 32.76 11.36 6.57
C ILE A 318 33.12 11.19 8.05
N GLU A 319 33.60 12.27 8.67
CA GLU A 319 33.77 12.34 10.11
C GLU A 319 32.42 12.60 10.78
N LEU A 320 32.12 11.80 11.80
CA LEU A 320 30.89 11.94 12.59
C LEU A 320 31.09 12.92 13.73
N ARG A 321 30.04 13.69 14.04
CA ARG A 321 29.93 14.51 15.25
C ARG A 321 30.04 13.62 16.49
N ASP A 322 30.64 14.15 17.54
CA ASP A 322 30.77 13.44 18.81
C ASP A 322 29.40 12.96 19.33
N GLY A 323 29.33 11.70 19.74
CA GLY A 323 28.11 11.02 20.16
C GLY A 323 27.28 10.38 19.03
N ASP A 324 27.53 10.68 17.76
CA ASP A 324 26.91 9.95 16.63
C ASP A 324 27.63 8.61 16.38
N ILE A 325 26.92 7.65 15.78
CA ILE A 325 27.37 6.26 15.66
C ILE A 325 27.32 5.86 14.18
N SER A 326 28.40 5.22 13.69
CA SER A 326 28.37 4.61 12.35
C SER A 326 27.50 3.36 12.35
N TRP A 327 26.87 3.03 11.23
CA TRP A 327 26.08 1.80 11.12
C TRP A 327 26.87 0.51 11.49
N PRO A 328 28.14 0.32 11.06
CA PRO A 328 28.94 -0.81 11.52
C PRO A 328 29.14 -0.85 13.05
N ASP A 329 29.49 0.29 13.68
CA ASP A 329 29.69 0.35 15.14
C ASP A 329 28.38 0.15 15.90
N PHE A 330 27.25 0.55 15.31
CA PHE A 330 25.93 0.32 15.87
C PHE A 330 25.58 -1.17 15.92
N LEU A 331 25.86 -1.92 14.84
CA LEU A 331 25.61 -3.37 14.80
C LEU A 331 26.65 -4.18 15.59
N ASP A 332 27.92 -3.75 15.66
CA ASP A 332 28.97 -4.48 16.40
C ASP A 332 28.67 -4.60 17.90
N ARG A 333 27.86 -3.67 18.44
CA ARG A 333 27.35 -3.70 19.84
C ARG A 333 26.62 -4.99 20.18
N VAL A 334 26.07 -5.70 19.18
CA VAL A 334 25.21 -6.88 19.35
C VAL A 334 25.64 -8.05 18.48
N LYS A 335 26.92 -8.10 18.08
CA LYS A 335 27.48 -9.20 17.28
C LYS A 335 27.19 -10.60 17.85
N ASP A 336 27.14 -10.72 19.18
CA ASP A 336 26.87 -11.98 19.89
C ASP A 336 25.39 -12.38 19.83
N SER A 337 24.50 -11.48 19.39
CA SER A 337 23.06 -11.73 19.21
C SER A 337 22.68 -12.07 17.77
N LYS A 338 23.67 -12.17 16.86
CA LYS A 338 23.43 -12.46 15.45
C LYS A 338 22.80 -13.84 15.28
N GLY A 339 21.67 -13.89 14.58
CA GLY A 339 20.89 -15.12 14.36
C GLY A 339 19.98 -15.51 15.52
N LEU A 340 19.95 -14.74 16.63
CA LEU A 340 18.96 -14.92 17.69
C LEU A 340 17.65 -14.23 17.33
N GLU A 341 16.54 -14.90 17.60
CA GLU A 341 15.21 -14.30 17.43
C GLU A 341 14.97 -13.22 18.49
N PHE A 342 14.68 -12.00 18.04
CA PHE A 342 14.26 -10.92 18.91
C PHE A 342 12.80 -11.13 19.35
N VAL A 343 12.57 -11.17 20.66
CA VAL A 343 11.22 -11.26 21.21
C VAL A 343 10.51 -9.91 21.09
N ALA A 344 9.52 -9.84 20.20
CA ALA A 344 8.75 -8.63 19.94
C ALA A 344 8.16 -8.00 21.23
N VAL A 345 8.29 -6.69 21.38
CA VAL A 345 7.71 -5.95 22.51
C VAL A 345 6.23 -5.71 22.21
N GLU A 346 5.37 -6.49 22.86
CA GLU A 346 3.91 -6.38 22.73
C GLU A 346 3.41 -5.10 23.41
N GLN A 347 2.68 -4.26 22.68
CA GLN A 347 2.16 -2.98 23.17
C GLN A 347 0.62 -2.98 23.24
N PRO A 348 0.02 -2.17 24.14
CA PRO A 348 -1.40 -1.86 24.09
C PRO A 348 -1.83 -1.33 22.71
N ILE A 349 -3.07 -1.59 22.33
CA ILE A 349 -3.61 -1.20 21.02
C ILE A 349 -3.69 0.32 20.80
N ASP A 350 -3.76 1.09 21.88
CA ASP A 350 -3.80 2.56 21.90
C ASP A 350 -2.41 3.20 21.93
N ALA A 351 -1.36 2.42 22.16
CA ALA A 351 0.01 2.91 22.11
C ALA A 351 0.36 3.41 20.71
N PHE A 352 1.09 4.52 20.65
CA PHE A 352 1.57 5.09 19.40
C PHE A 352 2.72 4.28 18.84
N THR A 353 2.79 4.26 17.51
CA THR A 353 3.83 3.57 16.76
C THR A 353 4.48 4.45 15.73
N ASN A 354 3.73 5.42 15.20
CA ASN A 354 4.22 6.37 14.21
C ASN A 354 3.81 7.79 14.58
N ILE A 355 4.72 8.71 14.31
CA ILE A 355 4.48 10.14 14.25
C ILE A 355 4.69 10.55 12.80
N LEU A 356 3.60 10.96 12.16
CA LEU A 356 3.58 11.47 10.80
C LEU A 356 3.29 12.98 10.82
N PHE A 357 3.77 13.69 9.80
CA PHE A 357 3.55 15.12 9.66
C PHE A 357 2.79 15.42 8.38
N SER A 358 1.81 16.32 8.45
CA SER A 358 1.17 16.90 7.25
C SER A 358 1.36 18.40 7.20
N SER A 359 1.42 18.93 5.98
CA SER A 359 1.33 20.38 5.76
C SER A 359 -0.08 20.83 6.12
N GLY A 360 -0.25 21.47 7.28
CA GLY A 360 -1.51 22.11 7.65
C GLY A 360 -1.83 23.26 6.70
N THR A 361 -3.10 23.55 6.48
CA THR A 361 -3.56 24.65 5.60
C THR A 361 -3.18 26.04 6.15
N THR A 362 -2.76 26.13 7.41
CA THR A 362 -2.36 27.35 8.11
C THR A 362 -0.85 27.61 8.08
N GLY A 363 -0.07 26.76 7.39
CA GLY A 363 1.39 26.85 7.33
C GLY A 363 2.11 26.32 8.57
N VAL A 364 1.37 25.88 9.60
CA VAL A 364 1.92 25.18 10.77
C VAL A 364 1.95 23.68 10.48
N VAL A 365 3.04 23.01 10.86
CA VAL A 365 3.18 21.56 10.74
C VAL A 365 2.20 20.87 11.70
N GLU A 366 1.30 20.06 11.16
CA GLU A 366 0.38 19.26 11.96
C GLU A 366 0.98 17.90 12.28
N VAL A 367 0.92 17.51 13.56
CA VAL A 367 1.38 16.21 14.05
C VAL A 367 0.23 15.22 14.02
N LYS A 368 0.41 14.12 13.27
CA LYS A 368 -0.53 13.00 13.22
C LYS A 368 0.09 11.81 13.94
N LEU A 369 -0.53 11.44 15.05
CA LEU A 369 -0.16 10.25 15.81
C LEU A 369 -0.95 9.06 15.28
N MET A 370 -0.26 7.95 14.97
CA MET A 370 -0.93 6.69 14.64
C MET A 370 -0.71 5.68 15.76
N SER A 371 -1.81 5.07 16.20
CA SER A 371 -1.83 4.00 17.20
C SER A 371 -1.74 2.61 16.56
N ASN A 372 -1.43 1.60 17.37
CA ASN A 372 -1.47 0.20 16.99
C ASN A 372 -2.84 -0.25 16.43
N SER A 373 -3.95 0.38 16.80
CA SER A 373 -5.29 0.01 16.31
C SER A 373 -5.46 0.13 14.79
N PHE A 374 -4.77 1.06 14.14
CA PHE A 374 -4.85 1.28 12.69
C PHE A 374 -3.71 0.60 11.91
N MET A 375 -2.66 0.20 12.63
CA MET A 375 -1.39 -0.17 12.00
C MET A 375 -1.34 -1.57 11.35
N PRO A 376 -2.05 -2.62 11.82
CA PRO A 376 -2.13 -3.90 11.12
C PRO A 376 -2.63 -3.77 9.66
N ILE A 377 -3.38 -2.71 9.37
CA ILE A 377 -3.90 -2.37 8.04
C ILE A 377 -2.89 -1.51 7.26
N CYS A 378 -2.22 -0.56 7.93
CA CYS A 378 -1.33 0.41 7.27
C CYS A 378 0.08 -0.10 6.94
N ILE A 379 0.71 -0.99 7.73
CA ILE A 379 2.09 -1.45 7.39
C ILE A 379 2.12 -2.22 6.07
N LEU A 380 1.02 -2.87 5.69
CA LEU A 380 0.90 -3.56 4.40
C LEU A 380 0.87 -2.60 3.20
N VAL A 381 0.73 -1.30 3.42
CA VAL A 381 0.72 -0.27 2.37
C VAL A 381 2.06 0.49 2.28
N PHE A 382 2.87 0.48 3.35
CA PHE A 382 4.14 1.22 3.44
C PHE A 382 5.40 0.35 3.26
N VAL A 383 5.27 -0.99 3.27
CA VAL A 383 6.38 -1.94 3.07
C VAL A 383 6.27 -2.64 1.72
#